data_AF-A0A7S3EHG6-F1
#
_entry.id   AF-A0A7S3EHG6-F1
#
_cell.length_a   1.000
_cell.length_b   1.000
_cell.length_c   1.000
_cell.angle_alpha   90.00
_cell.angle_beta   90.00
_cell.angle_gamma   90.00
#
_symmetry.space_group_name_H-M   'P 1'
#
loop_
_entity.id
_entity.type
_entity.pdbx_description
1 polymer ?
#
loop_
_entity_poly.entity_id
_entity_poly.type
_entity_poly.pdbx_seq_one_letter_code
_entity_poly.pdbx_strand_id
1 'polypeptide(L)'
;MNRCSRVSDTAVCGRALTLLATMFPLSEKSAVNLRGHYNLSNITTFADHEDASGSAVADFKLYTKFWGLQKYLSRAYDVEDYAVWEKVYESMQQIMEAFEGTPVASTREADGNEEKRAVKFLTDPQLFRLQLGDGFFRRHILVQFLILLRHLRIVQKPEEAFDSSKSHTESAVNRRVLSLLDSIGPSGKTFGTGMTRAFYWEKHWIAWKANGCKPFDRAPVPFEASEQRRKRKPIGSDVGKPKKASKILSSHEDDDNGKPWALPSEEERKEDLKSWQNSAPTVELIQSQLTDDKDEEDPSLKRKNMKPYVWKTLRVLQRKNFLLVRRIAEERFDLDAILTAGKSENEN
;
A
#
# COMPACT_ATOMS: atom_id res chain seq x y z
N MET A 1 12.78 5.99 10.04
CA MET A 1 12.15 4.66 10.26
C MET A 1 12.26 4.15 11.68
N ASN A 2 13.37 4.37 12.39
CA ASN A 2 13.56 3.88 13.77
C ASN A 2 12.54 4.37 14.81
N ARG A 3 11.70 5.37 14.46
CA ARG A 3 10.66 5.93 15.34
C ARG A 3 9.24 5.47 14.99
N CYS A 4 9.04 4.74 13.88
CA CYS A 4 7.72 4.21 13.50
C CYS A 4 7.50 2.84 14.15
N SER A 5 6.27 2.59 14.62
CA SER A 5 5.91 1.27 15.13
C SER A 5 5.89 0.27 13.98
N ARG A 6 6.62 -0.84 14.14
CA ARG A 6 6.75 -1.89 13.11
C ARG A 6 5.48 -2.74 12.95
N VAL A 7 4.47 -2.52 13.79
CA VAL A 7 3.22 -3.29 13.81
C VAL A 7 2.03 -2.45 13.33
N SER A 8 1.94 -1.19 13.74
CA SER A 8 0.83 -0.30 13.34
C SER A 8 1.12 0.52 12.08
N ASP A 9 2.39 0.90 11.84
CA ASP A 9 2.73 1.91 10.83
C ASP A 9 3.41 1.29 9.60
N THR A 10 3.19 0.00 9.33
CA THR A 10 3.85 -0.74 8.24
C THR A 10 3.59 -0.09 6.88
N ALA A 11 2.37 0.37 6.62
CA ALA A 11 2.00 1.05 5.37
C ALA A 11 2.68 2.43 5.22
N VAL A 12 2.89 3.16 6.33
CA VAL A 12 3.59 4.45 6.32
C VAL A 12 5.09 4.23 6.10
N CYS A 13 5.66 3.25 6.79
CA CYS A 13 7.05 2.83 6.62
C CYS A 13 7.32 2.37 5.18
N GLY A 14 6.42 1.56 4.60
CA GLY A 14 6.49 1.13 3.21
C GLY A 14 6.45 2.31 2.23
N ARG A 15 5.52 3.25 2.41
CA ARG A 15 5.47 4.47 1.58
C ARG A 15 6.73 5.33 1.70
N ALA A 16 7.30 5.46 2.89
CA ALA A 16 8.55 6.17 3.09
C ALA A 16 9.74 5.45 2.43
N LEU A 17 9.82 4.12 2.52
CA LEU A 17 10.84 3.33 1.81
C LEU A 17 10.73 3.48 0.30
N THR A 18 9.52 3.41 -0.25
CA THR A 18 9.27 3.59 -1.68
C THR A 18 9.67 4.99 -2.12
N LEU A 19 9.31 6.04 -1.38
CA LEU A 19 9.71 7.40 -1.69
C LEU A 19 11.23 7.53 -1.72
N LEU A 20 11.93 7.04 -0.69
CA LEU A 20 13.40 7.08 -0.65
C LEU A 20 14.02 6.31 -1.83
N ALA A 21 13.49 5.13 -2.16
CA ALA A 21 13.96 4.33 -3.30
C ALA A 21 13.74 5.02 -4.65
N THR A 22 12.70 5.85 -4.80
CA THR A 22 12.44 6.61 -6.04
C THR A 22 13.29 7.88 -6.18
N MET A 23 13.80 8.42 -5.07
CA MET A 23 14.59 9.66 -5.09
C MET A 23 16.04 9.44 -5.49
N PHE A 24 16.57 8.22 -5.29
CA PHE A 24 17.97 7.89 -5.54
C PHE A 24 18.11 6.94 -6.74
N PRO A 25 19.10 7.14 -7.64
CA PRO A 25 19.39 6.19 -8.70
C PRO A 25 19.72 4.79 -8.13
N LEU A 26 19.36 3.74 -8.87
CA LEU A 26 19.57 2.35 -8.42
C LEU A 26 21.06 1.99 -8.24
N SER A 27 21.95 2.73 -8.89
CA SER A 27 23.40 2.58 -8.79
C SER A 27 24.02 3.32 -7.60
N GLU A 28 23.23 4.08 -6.84
CA GLU A 28 23.74 4.80 -5.68
C GLU A 28 24.12 3.82 -4.55
N LYS A 29 25.34 3.98 -4.02
CA LYS A 29 25.88 3.09 -2.97
C LYS A 29 25.04 3.07 -1.69
N SER A 30 24.35 4.17 -1.38
CA SER A 30 23.47 4.31 -0.21
C SER A 30 22.15 3.54 -0.37
N ALA A 31 21.70 3.35 -1.61
CA ALA A 31 20.44 2.68 -1.97
C ALA A 31 20.59 1.14 -2.03
N VAL A 32 21.81 0.63 -1.97
CA VAL A 32 22.12 -0.81 -2.05
C VAL A 32 22.76 -1.30 -0.76
N ASN A 33 22.28 -2.41 -0.21
CA ASN A 33 22.91 -3.09 0.93
C ASN A 33 24.23 -3.77 0.49
N LEU A 34 25.30 -3.01 0.22
CA LEU A 34 26.56 -3.50 -0.34
C LEU A 34 27.18 -4.65 0.46
N ARG A 35 27.17 -4.53 1.80
CA ARG A 35 27.71 -5.55 2.72
C ARG A 35 26.82 -6.77 2.89
N GLY A 36 25.57 -6.73 2.41
CA GLY A 36 24.65 -7.85 2.52
C GLY A 36 24.25 -8.15 3.97
N HIS A 37 24.18 -7.13 4.84
CA HIS A 37 23.80 -7.32 6.23
C HIS A 37 22.38 -7.88 6.33
N TYR A 38 22.22 -8.95 7.11
CA TYR A 38 20.93 -9.54 7.44
C TYR A 38 20.14 -8.63 8.39
N ASN A 39 18.81 -8.66 8.28
CA ASN A 39 17.94 -7.98 9.23
C ASN A 39 17.76 -8.80 10.51
N LEU A 40 18.72 -8.70 11.43
CA LEU A 40 18.71 -9.42 12.72
C LEU A 40 17.64 -8.91 13.70
N SER A 41 17.00 -7.78 13.41
CA SER A 41 16.01 -7.18 14.30
C SER A 41 14.61 -7.82 14.19
N ASN A 42 14.38 -8.68 13.19
CA ASN A 42 13.14 -9.42 13.05
C ASN A 42 13.27 -10.82 13.67
N ILE A 43 13.09 -10.89 14.99
CA ILE A 43 13.18 -12.14 15.75
C ILE A 43 11.80 -12.80 15.81
N THR A 44 11.75 -14.10 15.53
CA THR A 44 10.55 -14.93 15.70
C THR A 44 10.56 -15.49 17.12
N THR A 45 9.58 -15.09 17.93
CA THR A 45 9.36 -15.60 19.28
C THR A 45 8.36 -16.77 19.23
N PHE A 46 8.68 -17.87 19.88
CA PHE A 46 7.86 -19.07 19.93
C PHE A 46 7.85 -19.64 21.36
N ALA A 47 6.96 -20.58 21.64
CA ALA A 47 6.79 -21.15 22.97
C ALA A 47 7.98 -22.07 23.32
N ASP A 48 8.58 -21.85 24.49
CA ASP A 48 9.71 -22.64 24.98
C ASP A 48 9.29 -23.79 25.93
N HIS A 49 8.00 -23.87 26.29
CA HIS A 49 7.47 -24.84 27.27
C HIS A 49 6.20 -25.57 26.77
N GLU A 50 6.10 -26.86 27.12
CA GLU A 50 4.94 -27.71 26.89
C GLU A 50 3.80 -27.34 27.85
N ASP A 51 2.73 -26.72 27.34
CA ASP A 51 1.46 -26.61 28.08
C ASP A 51 0.51 -27.79 27.79
N ALA A 52 1.01 -28.93 27.28
CA ALA A 52 0.15 -29.99 26.73
C ALA A 52 0.53 -31.43 27.14
N SER A 53 -0.50 -32.24 27.46
CA SER A 53 -0.42 -33.66 27.86
C SER A 53 -0.61 -34.62 26.66
N GLY A 54 0.13 -35.72 26.61
CA GLY A 54 -0.15 -36.87 25.73
C GLY A 54 0.32 -36.73 24.27
N SER A 55 -0.51 -37.12 23.29
CA SER A 55 -0.22 -37.04 21.83
C SER A 55 0.39 -35.70 21.36
N ALA A 56 0.18 -34.63 22.13
CA ALA A 56 0.79 -33.32 21.98
C ALA A 56 2.32 -33.28 22.14
N VAL A 57 2.95 -34.26 22.80
CA VAL A 57 4.40 -34.28 23.07
C VAL A 57 5.21 -34.53 21.79
N ALA A 58 4.77 -35.45 20.92
CA ALA A 58 5.43 -35.67 19.63
C ALA A 58 5.33 -34.43 18.73
N ASP A 59 4.19 -33.75 18.81
CA ASP A 59 3.88 -32.55 18.04
C ASP A 59 4.68 -31.36 18.53
N PHE A 60 4.87 -31.26 19.85
CA PHE A 60 5.68 -30.25 20.47
C PHE A 60 7.16 -30.41 20.17
N LYS A 61 7.66 -31.65 20.07
CA LYS A 61 9.04 -31.91 19.59
C LYS A 61 9.25 -31.42 18.17
N LEU A 62 8.30 -31.70 17.27
CA LEU A 62 8.36 -31.20 15.89
C LEU A 62 8.26 -29.67 15.84
N TYR A 63 7.35 -29.09 16.61
CA TYR A 63 7.19 -27.64 16.76
C TYR A 63 8.48 -26.96 17.23
N THR A 64 9.13 -27.53 18.25
CA THR A 64 10.39 -27.00 18.81
C THR A 64 11.52 -27.07 17.79
N LYS A 65 11.63 -28.20 17.07
CA LYS A 65 12.60 -28.33 15.96
C LYS A 65 12.32 -27.35 14.82
N PHE A 66 11.04 -27.18 14.47
CA PHE A 66 10.59 -26.30 13.41
C PHE A 66 10.94 -24.83 13.70
N TRP A 67 10.51 -24.29 14.84
CA TRP A 67 10.80 -22.89 15.17
C TRP A 67 12.26 -22.68 15.60
N GLY A 68 12.91 -23.70 16.16
CA GLY A 68 14.36 -23.70 16.39
C GLY A 68 15.18 -23.55 15.11
N LEU A 69 14.66 -23.97 13.96
CA LEU A 69 15.28 -23.80 12.65
C LEU A 69 15.30 -22.34 12.18
N GLN A 70 14.33 -21.53 12.62
CA GLN A 70 14.13 -20.15 12.17
C GLN A 70 15.36 -19.26 12.43
N LYS A 71 16.14 -19.56 13.48
CA LYS A 71 17.39 -18.84 13.77
C LYS A 71 18.42 -19.01 12.65
N TYR A 72 18.53 -20.21 12.09
CA TYR A 72 19.46 -20.53 11.00
C TYR A 72 18.95 -19.98 9.66
N LEU A 73 17.63 -20.00 9.44
CA LEU A 73 17.01 -19.37 8.26
C LEU A 73 17.18 -17.85 8.26
N SER A 74 17.26 -17.24 9.44
CA SER A 74 17.51 -15.80 9.60
C SER A 74 19.00 -15.43 9.51
N ARG A 75 19.91 -16.37 9.76
CA ARG A 75 21.36 -16.20 9.79
C ARG A 75 22.05 -17.34 9.04
N ALA A 76 22.04 -17.23 7.72
CA ALA A 76 22.52 -18.31 6.87
C ALA A 76 24.03 -18.60 7.01
N TYR A 77 24.84 -17.61 7.45
CA TYR A 77 26.28 -17.74 7.74
C TYR A 77 26.57 -18.79 8.84
N ASP A 78 25.68 -18.94 9.82
CA ASP A 78 25.89 -19.88 10.94
C ASP A 78 25.83 -21.36 10.48
N VAL A 79 25.37 -21.63 9.25
CA VAL A 79 25.19 -22.97 8.66
C VAL A 79 26.40 -23.42 7.81
N GLU A 80 27.44 -22.60 7.74
CA GLU A 80 28.69 -22.96 7.05
C GLU A 80 29.39 -24.16 7.69
N ASP A 81 29.33 -24.27 9.02
CA ASP A 81 29.83 -25.44 9.77
C ASP A 81 29.08 -26.73 9.40
N TYR A 82 29.81 -27.82 9.20
CA TYR A 82 29.25 -29.14 8.91
C TYR A 82 28.40 -29.67 10.07
N ALA A 83 28.84 -29.52 11.32
CA ALA A 83 28.13 -30.03 12.49
C ALA A 83 26.78 -29.31 12.70
N VAL A 84 26.71 -28.03 12.34
CA VAL A 84 25.46 -27.26 12.35
C VAL A 84 24.58 -27.67 11.18
N TRP A 85 25.15 -27.83 9.99
CA TRP A 85 24.42 -28.29 8.81
C TRP A 85 23.73 -29.63 9.02
N GLU A 86 24.39 -30.61 9.64
CA GLU A 86 23.82 -31.93 9.89
C GLU A 86 22.52 -31.84 10.73
N LYS A 87 22.53 -31.01 11.78
CA LYS A 87 21.34 -30.75 12.62
C LYS A 87 20.22 -30.03 11.86
N VAL A 88 20.59 -29.06 11.03
CA VAL A 88 19.66 -28.32 10.16
C VAL A 88 19.03 -29.27 9.15
N TYR A 89 19.84 -30.09 8.48
CA TYR A 89 19.43 -31.10 7.52
C TYR A 89 18.45 -32.10 8.15
N GLU A 90 18.78 -32.67 9.32
CA GLU A 90 17.89 -33.60 10.02
C GLU A 90 16.53 -32.95 10.34
N SER A 91 16.55 -31.71 10.82
CA SER A 91 15.33 -30.95 11.11
C SER A 91 14.50 -30.68 9.86
N MET A 92 15.14 -30.30 8.74
CA MET A 92 14.46 -30.11 7.46
C MET A 92 13.83 -31.41 6.94
N GLN A 93 14.51 -32.55 7.09
CA GLN A 93 13.99 -33.85 6.66
C GLN A 93 12.72 -34.23 7.42
N GLN A 94 12.70 -34.04 8.75
CA GLN A 94 11.52 -34.31 9.59
C GLN A 94 10.34 -33.40 9.26
N ILE A 95 10.61 -32.12 8.95
CA ILE A 95 9.55 -31.17 8.55
C ILE A 95 8.98 -31.55 7.18
N MET A 96 9.83 -31.92 6.22
CA MET A 96 9.37 -32.38 4.90
C MET A 96 8.56 -33.68 5.00
N GLU A 97 8.98 -34.62 5.84
CA GLU A 97 8.22 -35.84 6.13
C GLU A 97 6.85 -35.54 6.75
N ALA A 98 6.78 -34.58 7.69
CA ALA A 98 5.51 -34.13 8.24
C ALA A 98 4.60 -33.46 7.18
N PHE A 99 5.17 -32.72 6.22
CA PHE A 99 4.42 -32.17 5.09
C PHE A 99 3.90 -33.28 4.15
N GLU A 100 4.70 -34.30 3.86
CA GLU A 100 4.27 -35.43 3.03
C GLU A 100 3.17 -36.25 3.71
N GLY A 101 3.27 -36.45 5.02
CA GLY A 101 2.27 -37.19 5.82
C GLY A 101 0.96 -36.43 6.05
N THR A 102 0.91 -35.13 5.78
CA THR A 102 -0.29 -34.30 5.99
C THR A 102 -0.86 -33.89 4.63
N PRO A 103 -2.14 -34.12 4.32
CA PRO A 103 -2.73 -33.64 3.08
C PRO A 103 -2.75 -32.11 3.03
N VAL A 104 -2.49 -31.53 1.86
CA VAL A 104 -2.59 -30.08 1.63
C VAL A 104 -4.08 -29.72 1.60
N ALA A 105 -4.49 -28.79 2.46
CA ALA A 105 -5.86 -28.27 2.43
C ALA A 105 -6.10 -27.56 1.09
N SER A 106 -7.25 -27.78 0.45
CA SER A 106 -7.61 -27.06 -0.77
C SER A 106 -7.52 -25.56 -0.54
N THR A 107 -6.56 -24.92 -1.19
CA THR A 107 -6.35 -23.48 -1.15
C THR A 107 -7.62 -22.83 -1.68
N ARG A 108 -8.48 -22.33 -0.77
CA ARG A 108 -9.66 -21.55 -1.17
C ARG A 108 -9.15 -20.39 -2.02
N GLU A 109 -9.68 -20.25 -3.22
CA GLU A 109 -9.43 -19.09 -4.07
C GLU A 109 -9.65 -17.84 -3.23
N ALA A 110 -8.71 -16.90 -3.34
CA ALA A 110 -8.64 -15.73 -2.48
C ALA A 110 -9.95 -14.93 -2.57
N ASP A 111 -10.84 -15.16 -1.60
CA ASP A 111 -11.98 -14.31 -1.36
C ASP A 111 -11.44 -12.90 -1.11
N GLY A 112 -12.02 -11.89 -1.77
CA GLY A 112 -11.44 -10.56 -2.06
C GLY A 112 -11.14 -9.65 -0.86
N ASN A 113 -10.87 -10.20 0.32
CA ASN A 113 -10.50 -9.49 1.53
C ASN A 113 -8.99 -9.61 1.81
N GLU A 114 -8.17 -8.98 0.96
CA GLU A 114 -6.71 -8.93 1.12
C GLU A 114 -6.25 -8.22 2.42
N GLU A 115 -7.13 -7.46 3.08
CA GLU A 115 -6.81 -6.63 4.24
C GLU A 115 -6.49 -7.41 5.54
N LYS A 116 -6.71 -8.73 5.61
CA LYS A 116 -6.52 -9.53 6.83
C LYS A 116 -5.41 -10.59 6.77
N ARG A 117 -4.41 -10.45 5.90
CA ARG A 117 -3.26 -11.37 5.92
C ARG A 117 -2.31 -11.04 7.07
N ALA A 118 -1.98 -12.06 7.88
CA ALA A 118 -1.00 -11.92 8.94
C ALA A 118 0.38 -11.60 8.35
N VAL A 119 1.00 -10.52 8.83
CA VAL A 119 2.32 -10.05 8.36
C VAL A 119 3.47 -10.90 8.94
N LYS A 120 3.21 -11.61 10.05
CA LYS A 120 4.16 -12.50 10.73
C LYS A 120 3.56 -13.89 10.91
N PHE A 121 4.45 -14.86 11.09
CA PHE A 121 4.05 -16.22 11.46
C PHE A 121 3.30 -16.24 12.79
N LEU A 122 2.26 -17.07 12.84
CA LEU A 122 1.58 -17.41 14.09
C LEU A 122 2.37 -18.56 14.72
N THR A 123 3.00 -18.32 15.85
CA THR A 123 3.89 -19.28 16.52
C THR A 123 3.19 -20.06 17.62
N ASP A 124 1.85 -20.12 17.63
CA ASP A 124 1.10 -20.87 18.64
C ASP A 124 1.24 -22.40 18.41
N PRO A 125 1.70 -23.17 19.42
CA PRO A 125 1.79 -24.63 19.34
C PRO A 125 0.47 -25.31 18.96
N GLN A 126 -0.67 -24.80 19.43
CA GLN A 126 -1.98 -25.40 19.19
C GLN A 126 -2.39 -25.26 17.71
N LEU A 127 -1.93 -24.19 17.06
CA LEU A 127 -2.23 -23.91 15.66
C LEU A 127 -1.27 -24.63 14.70
N PHE A 128 -0.13 -25.12 15.19
CA PHE A 128 0.92 -25.68 14.36
C PHE A 128 0.43 -26.83 13.48
N ARG A 129 -0.38 -27.74 14.04
CA ARG A 129 -0.98 -28.85 13.27
C ARG A 129 -1.87 -28.38 12.12
N LEU A 130 -2.64 -27.31 12.32
CA LEU A 130 -3.48 -26.72 11.28
C LEU A 130 -2.61 -26.05 10.19
N GLN A 131 -1.55 -25.36 10.60
CA GLN A 131 -0.61 -24.72 9.67
C GLN A 131 0.14 -25.72 8.80
N LEU A 132 0.46 -26.91 9.33
CA LEU A 132 1.06 -27.97 8.52
C LEU A 132 0.16 -28.33 7.32
N GLY A 133 -1.16 -28.19 7.41
CA GLY A 133 -2.08 -28.40 6.28
C GLY A 133 -2.17 -27.23 5.28
N ASP A 134 -1.73 -26.03 5.64
CA ASP A 134 -1.88 -24.83 4.82
C ASP A 134 -0.85 -24.78 3.68
N GLY A 135 -1.34 -24.70 2.43
CA GLY A 135 -0.51 -24.59 1.24
C GLY A 135 0.34 -23.31 1.21
N PHE A 136 -0.17 -22.18 1.72
CA PHE A 136 0.63 -20.95 1.78
C PHE A 136 1.75 -21.09 2.80
N PHE A 137 1.46 -21.52 4.01
CA PHE A 137 2.48 -21.77 5.04
C PHE A 137 3.59 -22.69 4.53
N ARG A 138 3.25 -23.84 3.93
CA ARG A 138 4.24 -24.76 3.34
C ARG A 138 5.11 -24.08 2.29
N ARG A 139 4.52 -23.30 1.38
CA ARG A 139 5.28 -22.56 0.37
C ARG A 139 6.30 -21.61 1.00
N HIS A 140 5.91 -20.86 2.04
CA HIS A 140 6.83 -19.95 2.71
C HIS A 140 8.05 -20.67 3.30
N ILE A 141 7.82 -21.80 3.98
CA ILE A 141 8.89 -22.58 4.61
C ILE A 141 9.80 -23.23 3.57
N LEU A 142 9.22 -23.86 2.54
CA LEU A 142 9.98 -24.49 1.46
C LEU A 142 10.80 -23.45 0.68
N VAL A 143 10.28 -22.23 0.46
CA VAL A 143 11.04 -21.14 -0.15
C VAL A 143 12.18 -20.68 0.75
N GLN A 144 11.98 -20.56 2.06
CA GLN A 144 13.07 -20.26 2.99
C GLN A 144 14.17 -21.33 2.95
N PHE A 145 13.80 -22.60 2.83
CA PHE A 145 14.75 -23.70 2.63
C PHE A 145 15.54 -23.51 1.34
N LEU A 146 14.88 -23.22 0.22
CA LEU A 146 15.58 -22.96 -1.05
C LEU A 146 16.55 -21.78 -0.96
N ILE A 147 16.17 -20.68 -0.29
CA ILE A 147 17.05 -19.52 -0.08
C ILE A 147 18.29 -19.92 0.74
N LEU A 148 18.13 -20.73 1.79
CA LEU A 148 19.25 -21.21 2.60
C LEU A 148 20.18 -22.13 1.77
N LEU A 149 19.63 -23.13 1.08
CA LEU A 149 20.38 -24.05 0.23
C LEU A 149 21.16 -23.29 -0.86
N ARG A 150 20.52 -22.29 -1.44
CA ARG A 150 21.13 -21.38 -2.42
C ARG A 150 22.29 -20.59 -1.83
N HIS A 151 22.13 -20.05 -0.63
CA HIS A 151 23.19 -19.32 0.06
C HIS A 151 24.44 -20.19 0.25
N LEU A 152 24.25 -21.44 0.71
CA LEU A 152 25.35 -22.40 0.88
C LEU A 152 26.14 -22.59 -0.41
N ARG A 153 25.46 -22.70 -1.56
CA ARG A 153 26.11 -22.82 -2.88
C ARG A 153 26.85 -21.56 -3.35
N ILE A 154 26.46 -20.38 -2.88
CA ILE A 154 27.07 -19.10 -3.28
C ILE A 154 28.33 -18.82 -2.46
N VAL A 155 28.29 -19.09 -1.16
CA VAL A 155 29.39 -18.79 -0.23
C VAL A 155 30.60 -19.69 -0.45
N GLN A 156 30.39 -20.90 -0.95
CA GLN A 156 31.46 -21.85 -1.19
C GLN A 156 32.52 -21.30 -2.14
N LYS A 157 33.75 -21.16 -1.62
CA LYS A 157 34.91 -20.81 -2.41
C LYS A 157 35.29 -22.01 -3.30
N PRO A 158 35.70 -21.77 -4.56
CA PRO A 158 36.06 -22.85 -5.49
C PRO A 158 37.28 -23.69 -5.07
N GLU A 159 38.11 -23.24 -4.11
CA GLU A 159 39.31 -23.96 -3.64
C GLU A 159 39.03 -24.93 -2.47
N GLU A 160 38.02 -24.67 -1.65
CA GLU A 160 37.60 -25.61 -0.60
C GLU A 160 36.58 -26.53 -1.23
N ALA A 161 37.10 -27.60 -1.84
CA ALA A 161 36.30 -28.71 -2.35
C ALA A 161 35.24 -29.05 -1.31
N PHE A 162 34.00 -28.73 -1.68
CA PHE A 162 32.81 -29.10 -0.95
C PHE A 162 33.02 -30.52 -0.39
N ASP A 163 32.95 -30.69 0.93
CA ASP A 163 32.89 -32.04 1.49
C ASP A 163 31.77 -32.77 0.75
N SER A 164 32.14 -33.72 -0.11
CA SER A 164 31.25 -34.33 -1.11
C SER A 164 29.94 -34.82 -0.48
N SER A 165 30.00 -35.20 0.80
CA SER A 165 28.87 -35.55 1.66
C SER A 165 27.86 -34.40 1.88
N LYS A 166 28.32 -33.20 2.26
CA LYS A 166 27.45 -32.02 2.45
C LYS A 166 26.80 -31.60 1.11
N SER A 167 27.47 -31.82 -0.03
CA SER A 167 26.94 -31.44 -1.37
C SER A 167 25.83 -32.37 -1.80
N HIS A 168 26.06 -33.65 -1.56
CA HIS A 168 25.09 -34.69 -1.84
C HIS A 168 23.82 -34.51 -1.01
N THR A 169 23.95 -34.25 0.29
CA THR A 169 22.82 -34.03 1.21
C THR A 169 22.05 -32.75 0.85
N GLU A 170 22.74 -31.64 0.56
CA GLU A 170 22.13 -30.39 0.08
C GLU A 170 21.32 -30.62 -1.21
N SER A 171 21.93 -31.29 -2.20
CA SER A 171 21.28 -31.57 -3.49
C SER A 171 20.09 -32.52 -3.36
N ALA A 172 20.12 -33.45 -2.42
CA ALA A 172 18.99 -34.32 -2.10
C ALA A 172 17.81 -33.52 -1.52
N VAL A 173 18.06 -32.66 -0.52
CA VAL A 173 17.03 -31.77 0.04
C VAL A 173 16.47 -30.84 -1.02
N ASN A 174 17.32 -30.21 -1.82
CA ASN A 174 16.88 -29.28 -2.86
C ASN A 174 15.90 -29.93 -3.86
N ARG A 175 16.17 -31.18 -4.28
CA ARG A 175 15.25 -31.93 -5.15
C ARG A 175 13.92 -32.23 -4.47
N ARG A 176 13.96 -32.66 -3.20
CA ARG A 176 12.76 -32.96 -2.41
C ARG A 176 11.89 -31.71 -2.21
N VAL A 177 12.51 -30.58 -1.86
CA VAL A 177 11.82 -29.29 -1.68
C VAL A 177 11.12 -28.82 -2.96
N LEU A 178 11.79 -28.91 -4.12
CA LEU A 178 11.18 -28.56 -5.41
C LEU A 178 10.00 -29.47 -5.74
N SER A 179 10.13 -30.78 -5.51
CA SER A 179 9.03 -31.74 -5.69
C SER A 179 7.83 -31.43 -4.80
N LEU A 180 8.04 -31.00 -3.56
CA LEU A 180 6.98 -30.60 -2.64
C LEU A 180 6.32 -29.28 -3.06
N LEU A 181 7.09 -28.32 -3.59
CA LEU A 181 6.51 -27.09 -4.13
C LEU A 181 5.62 -27.35 -5.34
N ASP A 182 6.02 -28.28 -6.21
CA ASP A 182 5.26 -28.65 -7.40
C ASP A 182 3.94 -29.34 -7.06
N SER A 183 3.87 -30.05 -5.93
CA SER A 183 2.65 -30.73 -5.47
C SER A 183 1.63 -29.80 -4.78
N ILE A 184 2.04 -28.61 -4.34
CA ILE A 184 1.14 -27.65 -3.67
C ILE A 184 0.36 -26.82 -4.70
N GLY A 185 -0.97 -26.96 -4.72
CA GLY A 185 -1.87 -26.14 -5.53
C GLY A 185 -2.17 -24.73 -4.94
N PRO A 186 -2.71 -23.78 -5.73
CA PRO A 186 -2.90 -23.81 -7.18
C PRO A 186 -1.59 -23.50 -7.92
N SER A 187 -1.37 -24.14 -9.07
CA SER A 187 -0.24 -23.88 -9.98
C SER A 187 1.16 -24.06 -9.36
N GLY A 188 1.39 -25.16 -8.64
CA GLY A 188 2.69 -25.49 -8.02
C GLY A 188 3.86 -25.47 -9.01
N LYS A 189 3.70 -26.14 -10.17
CA LYS A 189 4.74 -26.19 -11.22
C LYS A 189 5.15 -24.82 -11.79
N THR A 190 4.17 -23.92 -11.99
CA THR A 190 4.48 -22.56 -12.46
C THR A 190 5.19 -21.77 -11.36
N PHE A 191 4.82 -21.98 -10.10
CA PHE A 191 5.50 -21.39 -8.95
C PHE A 191 6.96 -21.87 -8.85
N GLY A 192 7.21 -23.17 -8.96
CA GLY A 192 8.55 -23.76 -8.97
C GLY A 192 9.42 -23.24 -10.13
N THR A 193 8.85 -23.12 -11.32
CA THR A 193 9.51 -22.51 -12.49
C THR A 193 9.84 -21.03 -12.23
N GLY A 194 8.90 -20.28 -11.63
CA GLY A 194 9.09 -18.88 -11.23
C GLY A 194 10.23 -18.73 -10.22
N MET A 195 10.31 -19.62 -9.24
CA MET A 195 11.38 -19.63 -8.24
C MET A 195 12.76 -19.92 -8.87
N THR A 196 12.83 -20.89 -9.78
CA THR A 196 14.06 -21.18 -10.54
C THR A 196 14.52 -19.96 -11.34
N ARG A 197 13.57 -19.25 -11.97
CA ARG A 197 13.85 -17.98 -12.66
C ARG A 197 14.32 -16.90 -11.70
N ALA A 198 13.72 -16.78 -10.52
CA ALA A 198 14.14 -15.81 -9.50
C ALA A 198 15.60 -16.04 -9.07
N PHE A 199 16.01 -17.29 -8.83
CA PHE A 199 17.41 -17.62 -8.50
C PHE A 199 18.38 -17.41 -9.67
N TYR A 200 17.92 -17.56 -10.91
CA TYR A 200 18.69 -17.17 -12.08
C TYR A 200 18.96 -15.66 -12.09
N TRP A 201 17.96 -14.82 -11.81
CA TRP A 201 18.15 -13.37 -11.69
C TRP A 201 19.00 -12.97 -10.50
N GLU A 202 18.83 -13.65 -9.36
CA GLU A 202 19.65 -13.43 -8.16
C GLU A 202 21.15 -13.59 -8.47
N LYS A 203 21.53 -14.62 -9.26
CA LYS A 203 22.92 -14.80 -9.71
C LYS A 203 23.46 -13.53 -10.39
N HIS A 204 22.66 -12.93 -11.28
CA HIS A 204 23.04 -11.71 -11.99
C HIS A 204 23.08 -10.50 -11.05
N TRP A 205 22.16 -10.42 -10.09
CA TRP A 205 22.13 -9.37 -9.08
C TRP A 205 23.39 -9.38 -8.20
N ILE A 206 23.81 -10.57 -7.76
CA ILE A 206 25.04 -10.75 -6.99
C ILE A 206 26.26 -10.33 -7.81
N ALA A 207 26.36 -10.77 -9.07
CA ALA A 207 27.46 -10.42 -9.95
C ALA A 207 27.49 -8.91 -10.25
N TRP A 208 26.35 -8.28 -10.50
CA TRP A 208 26.23 -6.84 -10.71
C TRP A 208 26.71 -6.05 -9.50
N LYS A 209 26.32 -6.50 -8.29
CA LYS A 209 26.73 -5.89 -7.03
C LYS A 209 28.23 -6.05 -6.77
N ALA A 210 28.79 -7.23 -7.05
CA ALA A 210 30.23 -7.48 -6.96
C ALA A 210 31.04 -6.58 -7.92
N ASN A 211 30.46 -6.25 -9.08
CA ASN A 211 31.05 -5.35 -10.08
C ASN A 211 30.83 -3.85 -9.79
N GLY A 212 30.48 -3.49 -8.55
CA GLY A 212 30.38 -2.10 -8.12
C GLY A 212 29.08 -1.39 -8.52
N CYS A 213 28.00 -2.13 -8.78
CA CYS A 213 26.65 -1.59 -9.02
C CYS A 213 26.59 -0.58 -10.17
N LYS A 214 27.15 -0.93 -11.34
CA LYS A 214 27.17 -0.04 -12.51
C LYS A 214 25.76 0.44 -12.89
N PRO A 215 25.56 1.72 -13.26
CA PRO A 215 24.27 2.22 -13.74
C PRO A 215 23.74 1.39 -14.91
N PHE A 216 22.49 0.95 -14.82
CA PHE A 216 21.76 0.28 -15.91
C PHE A 216 20.53 1.07 -16.36
N ASP A 217 20.34 2.27 -15.79
CA ASP A 217 19.23 3.15 -16.14
C ASP A 217 19.37 3.60 -17.58
N ARG A 218 18.28 3.46 -18.34
CA ARG A 218 18.21 4.05 -19.68
C ARG A 218 18.26 5.57 -19.52
N ALA A 219 19.00 6.24 -20.39
CA ALA A 219 18.96 7.69 -20.46
C ALA A 219 17.49 8.14 -20.56
N PRO A 220 17.09 9.22 -19.85
CA PRO A 220 15.75 9.75 -19.98
C PRO A 220 15.47 9.95 -21.47
N VAL A 221 14.34 9.42 -21.93
CA VAL A 221 13.91 9.63 -23.32
C VAL A 221 13.93 11.13 -23.53
N PRO A 222 14.68 11.65 -24.53
CA PRO A 222 14.70 13.07 -24.81
C PRO A 222 13.26 13.53 -24.86
N PHE A 223 12.96 14.60 -24.13
CA PHE A 223 11.69 15.28 -24.32
C PHE A 223 11.79 15.92 -25.71
N GLU A 224 11.52 15.11 -26.74
CA GLU A 224 11.03 15.63 -28.00
C GLU A 224 9.72 16.28 -27.62
N ALA A 225 9.79 17.58 -27.34
CA ALA A 225 8.65 18.45 -27.42
C ALA A 225 8.13 18.21 -28.83
N SER A 226 7.17 17.30 -28.97
CA SER A 226 6.55 17.11 -30.25
C SER A 226 5.99 18.47 -30.58
N GLU A 227 6.59 19.15 -31.58
CA GLU A 227 6.01 20.35 -32.17
C GLU A 227 4.64 20.04 -32.79
N GLN A 228 4.21 18.78 -32.72
CA GLN A 228 2.82 18.35 -32.68
C GLN A 228 2.11 18.63 -31.35
N ARG A 229 2.46 19.71 -30.65
CA ARG A 229 1.40 20.60 -30.16
C ARG A 229 0.65 20.99 -31.43
N ARG A 230 -0.38 20.20 -31.79
CA ARG A 230 -1.41 20.62 -32.73
C ARG A 230 -1.69 22.05 -32.32
N LYS A 231 -1.27 23.04 -33.11
CA LYS A 231 -1.66 24.43 -32.89
C LYS A 231 -3.16 24.30 -32.76
N ARG A 232 -3.69 24.46 -31.54
CA ARG A 232 -5.14 24.35 -31.33
C ARG A 232 -5.64 25.47 -32.22
N LYS A 233 -6.21 25.11 -33.38
CA LYS A 233 -6.80 26.10 -34.27
C LYS A 233 -7.70 26.92 -33.36
N PRO A 234 -7.58 28.26 -33.36
CA PRO A 234 -8.48 29.08 -32.57
C PRO A 234 -9.90 28.65 -32.90
N ILE A 235 -10.69 28.42 -31.86
CA ILE A 235 -12.06 27.94 -32.02
C ILE A 235 -12.80 28.95 -32.92
N GLY A 236 -13.27 28.50 -34.09
CA GLY A 236 -13.95 29.34 -35.08
C GLY A 236 -13.31 29.44 -36.48
N SER A 237 -12.11 28.88 -36.73
CA SER A 237 -11.43 29.09 -38.03
C SER A 237 -11.79 28.08 -39.15
N ASP A 238 -12.90 27.36 -39.07
CA ASP A 238 -13.32 26.41 -40.13
C ASP A 238 -14.83 26.58 -40.41
N VAL A 239 -15.22 27.77 -40.88
CA VAL A 239 -16.46 27.94 -41.65
C VAL A 239 -16.15 27.46 -43.07
N GLY A 240 -16.08 26.14 -43.25
CA GLY A 240 -15.53 25.50 -44.45
C GLY A 240 -16.22 24.20 -44.81
N LYS A 241 -17.45 24.32 -45.34
CA LYS A 241 -18.31 23.31 -46.01
C LYS A 241 -18.76 22.12 -45.16
N PRO A 242 -20.08 21.86 -45.03
CA PRO A 242 -20.59 20.73 -44.26
C PRO A 242 -20.22 19.40 -44.94
N LYS A 243 -19.41 18.57 -44.27
CA LYS A 243 -19.36 17.14 -44.57
C LYS A 243 -20.66 16.52 -44.06
N LYS A 244 -21.35 15.78 -44.93
CA LYS A 244 -22.65 15.14 -44.65
C LYS A 244 -22.60 14.44 -43.28
N ALA A 245 -23.47 14.89 -42.37
CA ALA A 245 -23.62 14.29 -41.05
C ALA A 245 -24.06 12.83 -41.22
N SER A 246 -23.19 11.89 -40.84
CA SER A 246 -23.61 10.52 -40.58
C SER A 246 -24.53 10.56 -39.38
N LYS A 247 -25.78 10.19 -39.60
CA LYS A 247 -26.86 10.03 -38.63
C LYS A 247 -26.34 9.23 -37.42
N ILE A 248 -25.97 9.92 -36.33
CA ILE A 248 -25.69 9.27 -35.05
C ILE A 248 -27.02 9.18 -34.31
N LEU A 249 -27.45 7.94 -34.13
CA LEU A 249 -28.28 7.38 -33.07
C LEU A 249 -28.85 8.40 -32.05
N SER A 250 -29.96 9.03 -32.42
CA SER A 250 -30.92 9.58 -31.48
C SER A 250 -32.29 9.53 -32.14
N SER A 251 -32.95 8.40 -31.97
CA SER A 251 -34.37 8.25 -32.27
C SER A 251 -35.16 8.94 -31.17
N HIS A 252 -35.40 10.25 -31.33
CA HIS A 252 -36.66 10.90 -31.01
C HIS A 252 -36.55 12.33 -31.53
N GLU A 253 -37.12 12.53 -32.71
CA GLU A 253 -37.63 13.84 -33.11
C GLU A 253 -38.85 14.05 -32.20
N ASP A 254 -38.74 14.97 -31.24
CA ASP A 254 -39.83 15.85 -30.79
C ASP A 254 -39.28 16.80 -29.70
N ASP A 255 -39.49 18.09 -29.95
CA ASP A 255 -39.39 19.27 -29.08
C ASP A 255 -38.02 19.72 -28.53
N ASP A 256 -37.61 20.88 -29.06
CA ASP A 256 -36.39 21.66 -28.84
C ASP A 256 -36.24 22.24 -27.42
N ASN A 257 -36.99 21.75 -26.43
CA ASN A 257 -37.00 22.27 -25.05
C ASN A 257 -36.63 21.22 -23.97
N GLY A 258 -36.14 20.04 -24.35
CA GLY A 258 -36.06 18.90 -23.43
C GLY A 258 -34.74 18.15 -23.36
N LYS A 259 -33.58 18.76 -23.65
CA LYS A 259 -32.27 18.10 -23.48
C LYS A 259 -31.63 18.55 -22.16
N PRO A 260 -31.52 17.69 -21.12
CA PRO A 260 -30.87 18.03 -19.84
C PRO A 260 -29.39 18.45 -19.98
N TRP A 261 -28.79 18.12 -21.13
CA TRP A 261 -27.38 18.33 -21.47
C TRP A 261 -27.18 19.41 -22.54
N ALA A 262 -28.26 20.06 -23.01
CA ALA A 262 -28.12 21.21 -23.88
C ALA A 262 -27.55 22.38 -23.07
N LEU A 263 -26.33 22.80 -23.43
CA LEU A 263 -25.72 23.95 -22.81
C LEU A 263 -26.47 25.22 -23.26
N PRO A 264 -26.80 26.14 -22.34
CA PRO A 264 -27.39 27.42 -22.71
C PRO A 264 -26.47 28.19 -23.67
N SER A 265 -27.05 29.15 -24.40
CA SER A 265 -26.31 29.97 -25.36
C SER A 265 -25.13 30.70 -24.67
N GLU A 266 -24.15 31.16 -25.46
CA GLU A 266 -23.04 31.99 -24.96
C GLU A 266 -23.53 33.21 -24.17
N GLU A 267 -24.68 33.77 -24.56
CA GLU A 267 -25.26 34.98 -23.97
C GLU A 267 -25.97 34.64 -22.66
N GLU A 268 -26.80 33.59 -22.66
CA GLU A 268 -27.46 33.07 -21.45
C GLU A 268 -26.44 32.65 -20.38
N ARG A 269 -25.37 31.94 -20.77
CA ARG A 269 -24.30 31.57 -19.83
C ARG A 269 -23.57 32.78 -19.24
N LYS A 270 -23.43 33.87 -19.99
CA LYS A 270 -22.81 35.11 -19.49
C LYS A 270 -23.75 35.85 -18.54
N GLU A 271 -25.04 35.83 -18.79
CA GLU A 271 -26.05 36.37 -17.86
C GLU A 271 -26.13 35.54 -16.58
N ASP A 272 -26.11 34.21 -16.67
CA ASP A 272 -26.04 33.32 -15.51
C ASP A 272 -24.76 33.55 -14.68
N LEU A 273 -23.61 33.77 -15.33
CA LEU A 273 -22.39 34.10 -14.61
C LEU A 273 -22.49 35.44 -13.85
N LYS A 274 -23.15 36.43 -14.46
CA LYS A 274 -23.41 37.73 -13.80
C LYS A 274 -24.39 37.57 -12.63
N SER A 275 -25.42 36.75 -12.78
CA SER A 275 -26.38 36.47 -11.70
C SER A 275 -25.68 35.76 -10.53
N TRP A 276 -24.76 34.84 -10.80
CA TRP A 276 -23.98 34.14 -9.77
C TRP A 276 -22.96 35.04 -9.06
N GLN A 277 -22.35 35.99 -9.76
CA GLN A 277 -21.47 36.99 -9.13
C GLN A 277 -22.20 37.86 -8.11
N ASN A 278 -23.49 38.14 -8.34
CA ASN A 278 -24.37 38.89 -7.44
C ASN A 278 -25.04 38.01 -6.38
N SER A 279 -24.88 36.68 -6.43
CA SER A 279 -25.51 35.72 -5.51
C SER A 279 -24.69 35.48 -4.22
N ALA A 280 -23.49 36.06 -4.12
CA ALA A 280 -22.71 35.95 -2.89
C ALA A 280 -23.38 36.77 -1.76
N PRO A 281 -23.71 36.18 -0.61
CA PRO A 281 -24.39 36.88 0.47
C PRO A 281 -23.55 38.07 0.97
N THR A 282 -24.18 39.23 1.09
CA THR A 282 -23.57 40.46 1.62
C THR A 282 -23.78 40.55 3.13
N VAL A 283 -22.91 41.31 3.82
CA VAL A 283 -22.99 41.51 5.28
C VAL A 283 -24.34 42.14 5.67
N GLU A 284 -24.85 43.07 4.86
CA GLU A 284 -26.17 43.70 5.03
C GLU A 284 -27.32 42.68 5.01
N LEU A 285 -27.26 41.68 4.11
CA LEU A 285 -28.25 40.61 4.03
C LEU A 285 -28.21 39.71 5.28
N ILE A 286 -27.03 39.50 5.86
CA ILE A 286 -26.88 38.75 7.11
C ILE A 286 -27.46 39.56 8.28
N GLN A 287 -27.22 40.88 8.30
CA GLN A 287 -27.79 41.78 9.31
C GLN A 287 -29.32 41.87 9.22
N SER A 288 -29.90 41.93 8.02
CA SER A 288 -31.36 41.93 7.87
C SER A 288 -31.96 40.61 8.38
N GLN A 289 -31.37 39.47 7.99
CA GLN A 289 -31.83 38.14 8.44
C GLN A 289 -31.74 37.96 9.96
N LEU A 290 -30.69 38.47 10.60
CA LEU A 290 -30.56 38.45 12.06
C LEU A 290 -31.53 39.42 12.75
N THR A 291 -31.97 40.48 12.05
CA THR A 291 -32.98 41.41 12.54
C THR A 291 -34.37 40.79 12.48
N ASP A 292 -34.70 40.11 11.38
CA ASP A 292 -35.96 39.36 11.21
C ASP A 292 -36.09 38.23 12.27
N ASP A 293 -34.98 37.54 12.58
CA ASP A 293 -34.92 36.50 13.62
C ASP A 293 -35.17 37.05 15.07
N LYS A 294 -35.25 38.37 15.27
CA LYS A 294 -35.67 38.96 16.56
C LYS A 294 -37.16 38.81 16.80
N ASP A 295 -37.96 38.80 15.73
CA ASP A 295 -39.41 38.69 15.78
C ASP A 295 -39.86 37.21 15.89
N GLU A 296 -38.94 36.25 15.73
CA GLU A 296 -39.18 34.82 15.95
C GLU A 296 -39.19 34.48 17.46
N GLU A 297 -40.31 33.94 17.94
CA GLU A 297 -40.51 33.55 19.34
C GLU A 297 -39.86 32.21 19.69
N ASP A 298 -39.73 31.28 18.73
CA ASP A 298 -39.12 29.96 18.95
C ASP A 298 -37.57 30.04 18.88
N PRO A 299 -36.84 29.78 19.98
CA PRO A 299 -35.38 29.83 20.00
C PRO A 299 -34.73 28.82 19.05
N SER A 300 -35.39 27.68 18.76
CA SER A 300 -34.82 26.62 17.92
C SER A 300 -34.80 26.97 16.42
N LEU A 301 -35.67 27.89 16.00
CA LEU A 301 -35.79 28.33 14.61
C LEU A 301 -34.85 29.50 14.27
N LYS A 302 -34.27 30.16 15.28
CA LYS A 302 -33.30 31.25 15.07
C LYS A 302 -32.06 30.76 14.35
N ARG A 303 -31.69 31.41 13.26
CA ARG A 303 -30.58 31.00 12.39
C ARG A 303 -29.24 31.06 13.10
N LYS A 304 -29.10 31.92 14.13
CA LYS A 304 -27.91 31.95 15.01
C LYS A 304 -27.64 30.64 15.74
N ASN A 305 -28.67 29.82 15.98
CA ASN A 305 -28.52 28.51 16.63
C ASN A 305 -28.21 27.39 15.60
N MET A 306 -28.35 27.66 14.31
CA MET A 306 -28.00 26.71 13.25
C MET A 306 -26.49 26.78 12.95
N LYS A 307 -25.75 25.74 13.37
CA LYS A 307 -24.30 25.61 13.11
C LYS A 307 -23.89 25.85 11.64
N PRO A 308 -24.62 25.37 10.62
CA PRO A 308 -24.27 25.64 9.22
C PRO A 308 -24.39 27.12 8.84
N TYR A 309 -25.32 27.85 9.45
CA TYR A 309 -25.52 29.28 9.21
C TYR A 309 -24.38 30.10 9.84
N VAL A 310 -24.05 29.84 11.11
CA VAL A 310 -22.91 30.44 11.83
C VAL A 310 -21.60 30.26 11.04
N TRP A 311 -21.37 29.06 10.50
CA TRP A 311 -20.15 28.80 9.75
C TRP A 311 -20.09 29.54 8.41
N LYS A 312 -21.24 29.67 7.71
CA LYS A 312 -21.34 30.45 6.46
C LYS A 312 -21.16 31.95 6.73
N THR A 313 -21.78 32.50 7.77
CA THR A 313 -21.65 33.93 8.11
C THR A 313 -20.21 34.29 8.49
N LEU A 314 -19.52 33.46 9.29
CA LEU A 314 -18.11 33.68 9.63
C LEU A 314 -17.19 33.71 8.40
N ARG A 315 -17.41 32.86 7.39
CA ARG A 315 -16.62 32.88 6.14
C ARG A 315 -16.86 34.13 5.30
N VAL A 316 -18.09 34.63 5.28
CA VAL A 316 -18.44 35.88 4.58
C VAL A 316 -17.79 37.07 5.30
N LEU A 317 -17.89 37.11 6.63
CA LEU A 317 -17.29 38.16 7.46
C LEU A 317 -15.77 38.16 7.41
N GLN A 318 -15.11 37.00 7.38
CA GLN A 318 -13.65 36.93 7.27
C GLN A 318 -13.12 37.67 6.04
N ARG A 319 -13.86 37.66 4.92
CA ARG A 319 -13.46 38.31 3.67
C ARG A 319 -13.80 39.80 3.63
N LYS A 320 -14.93 40.20 4.23
CA LYS A 320 -15.45 41.58 4.12
C LYS A 320 -15.14 42.46 5.33
N ASN A 321 -15.13 41.92 6.55
CA ASN A 321 -14.87 42.66 7.78
C ASN A 321 -14.30 41.78 8.89
N PHE A 322 -12.96 41.64 8.91
CA PHE A 322 -12.24 40.78 9.85
C PHE A 322 -12.35 41.23 11.32
N LEU A 323 -12.54 42.53 11.57
CA LEU A 323 -12.64 43.07 12.93
C LEU A 323 -13.90 42.57 13.65
N LEU A 324 -15.01 42.39 12.92
CA LEU A 324 -16.24 41.83 13.47
C LEU A 324 -16.07 40.36 13.87
N VAL A 325 -15.27 39.58 13.14
CA VAL A 325 -14.98 38.17 13.48
C VAL A 325 -14.26 38.07 14.82
N ARG A 326 -13.35 39.00 15.11
CA ARG A 326 -12.65 39.04 16.40
C ARG A 326 -13.61 39.30 17.56
N ARG A 327 -14.53 40.25 17.40
CA ARG A 327 -15.56 40.57 18.41
C ARG A 327 -16.51 39.39 18.65
N ILE A 328 -16.98 38.75 17.58
CA ILE A 328 -17.82 37.54 17.65
C ILE A 328 -17.10 36.40 18.38
N ALA A 329 -15.79 36.25 18.18
CA ALA A 329 -14.99 35.24 18.89
C ALA A 329 -14.89 35.51 20.40
N GLU A 330 -14.84 36.78 20.81
CA GLU A 330 -14.85 37.20 22.23
C GLU A 330 -16.22 36.90 22.88
N GLU A 331 -17.31 36.98 22.13
CA GLU A 331 -18.69 36.69 22.57
C GLU A 331 -19.13 35.22 22.32
N ARG A 332 -18.19 34.27 22.30
CA ARG A 332 -18.44 32.82 22.10
C ARG A 332 -19.23 32.48 20.82
N PHE A 333 -18.99 33.22 19.74
CA PHE A 333 -19.62 33.05 18.44
C PHE A 333 -21.12 33.40 18.37
N ASP A 334 -21.61 34.25 19.27
CA ASP A 334 -22.95 34.81 19.11
C ASP A 334 -22.98 35.79 17.92
N LEU A 335 -23.93 35.57 17.01
CA LEU A 335 -24.07 36.37 15.79
C LEU A 335 -24.79 37.70 16.06
N ASP A 336 -25.43 37.87 17.21
CA ASP A 336 -26.09 39.13 17.58
C ASP A 336 -25.09 40.30 17.72
N ALA A 337 -23.81 40.00 17.96
CA ALA A 337 -22.69 40.94 17.97
C ALA A 337 -22.52 41.70 16.63
N ILE A 338 -23.05 41.14 15.53
CA ILE A 338 -23.02 41.75 14.19
C ILE A 338 -23.98 42.94 14.11
N LEU A 339 -25.10 42.89 14.86
CA LEU A 339 -26.12 43.95 14.87
C LEU A 339 -25.74 45.13 15.77
N THR A 340 -24.99 44.87 16.84
CA THR A 340 -24.53 45.91 17.77
C THR A 340 -23.42 46.77 17.18
N ALA A 341 -22.64 46.22 16.24
CA ALA A 341 -21.56 46.95 15.57
C ALA A 341 -22.04 48.10 14.66
N GLY A 342 -23.22 47.99 14.05
CA GLY A 342 -23.76 49.04 13.18
C GLY A 342 -24.25 50.29 13.93
N LYS A 343 -24.47 50.21 15.25
CA LYS A 343 -24.89 51.36 16.06
C LYS A 343 -23.72 52.26 16.47
N SER A 344 -22.50 51.73 16.54
CA SER A 344 -21.30 52.52 16.92
C SER A 344 -20.70 53.37 15.80
N GLU A 345 -21.11 53.18 14.54
CA GLU A 345 -20.61 53.97 13.40
C GLU A 345 -21.53 55.14 13.01
N ASN A 346 -22.74 55.25 13.57
CA ASN A 346 -23.69 56.34 13.30
C ASN A 346 -23.81 57.39 14.42
N GLU A 347 -22.93 57.35 15.42
CA GLU A 347 -22.88 58.33 16.52
C GLU A 347 -21.56 59.13 16.58
N ASN A 348 -20.82 59.22 15.48
CA ASN A 348 -19.69 60.16 15.34
C ASN A 348 -19.69 60.88 13.99
#